data_AF-D5WEB4-F1
#
_entry.id   AF-D5WEB4-F1
#
_cell.length_a   1.000
_cell.length_b   1.000
_cell.length_c   1.000
_cell.angle_alpha   90.00
_cell.angle_beta   90.00
_cell.angle_gamma   90.00
#
_symmetry.space_group_name_H-M   'P 1'
#
loop_
_entity.id
_entity.type
_entity.pdbx_description
1 polymer ?
#
loop_
_entity_poly.entity_id
_entity_poly.type
_entity_poly.pdbx_seq_one_letter_code
_entity_poly.pdbx_strand_id
1 'polypeptide(L)'
;MSDNRNLPLRVLFCCGVSQNFFDLPREQIGEVWQAYGKMLNAIEAMEDVRVLGVMDDDRLVVGNADGAPWTFYIMADVADFDTAVAVCNLYRTTPVGDYNLWRYGKIEARVGRALTVPPAAANNA
;
A
#
# COMPACT_ATOMS: atom_id res chain seq x y z
N MET A 1 -3.23 -4.01 -23.18
CA MET A 1 -4.58 -3.40 -23.15
C MET A 1 -4.43 -2.04 -22.51
N SER A 2 -4.83 -0.96 -23.18
CA SER A 2 -4.78 0.38 -22.58
C SER A 2 -5.89 0.49 -21.54
N ASP A 3 -5.53 0.81 -20.31
CA ASP A 3 -6.48 1.05 -19.23
C ASP A 3 -7.10 2.44 -19.41
N ASN A 4 -8.43 2.50 -19.58
CA ASN A 4 -9.18 3.70 -19.90
C ASN A 4 -9.79 4.39 -18.65
N ARG A 5 -9.50 3.90 -17.44
CA ARG A 5 -9.99 4.49 -16.20
C ARG A 5 -9.34 5.85 -15.94
N ASN A 6 -10.10 6.78 -15.35
CA ASN A 6 -9.59 8.08 -14.92
C ASN A 6 -8.98 7.97 -13.52
N LEU A 7 -7.68 7.71 -13.45
CA LEU A 7 -6.92 7.51 -12.20
C LEU A 7 -5.83 8.60 -12.07
N PRO A 8 -6.20 9.86 -11.77
CA PRO A 8 -5.28 11.00 -11.86
C PRO A 8 -4.23 11.06 -10.75
N LEU A 9 -4.47 10.42 -9.61
CA LEU A 9 -3.57 10.46 -8.46
C LEU A 9 -2.60 9.28 -8.51
N ARG A 10 -1.31 9.54 -8.33
CA ARG A 10 -0.33 8.48 -8.06
C ARG A 10 -0.05 8.43 -6.58
N VAL A 11 -0.32 7.30 -5.94
CA VAL A 11 -0.19 7.11 -4.50
C VAL A 11 0.84 6.03 -4.21
N LEU A 12 1.76 6.35 -3.31
CA LEU A 12 2.60 5.37 -2.66
C LEU A 12 2.01 5.10 -1.28
N PHE A 13 1.42 3.92 -1.11
CA PHE A 13 1.02 3.43 0.21
C PHE A 13 2.23 2.80 0.89
N CYS A 14 2.64 3.37 2.01
CA CYS A 14 3.76 2.86 2.79
C CYS A 14 3.23 2.04 3.96
N CYS A 15 3.65 0.79 4.05
CA CYS A 15 3.10 -0.17 4.99
C CYS A 15 4.18 -0.63 5.98
N GLY A 16 3.91 -0.43 7.28
CA GLY A 16 4.78 -0.88 8.35
C GLY A 16 4.17 -2.05 9.10
N VAL A 17 4.96 -3.08 9.39
CA VAL A 17 4.57 -4.15 10.32
C VAL A 17 4.91 -3.72 11.75
N SER A 18 3.96 -3.91 12.67
CA SER A 18 4.08 -3.49 14.06
C SER A 18 4.84 -4.51 14.91
N GLN A 19 5.37 -4.09 16.07
CA GLN A 19 5.98 -5.00 17.04
C GLN A 19 5.04 -6.15 17.46
N ASN A 20 3.72 -5.90 17.52
CA ASN A 20 2.76 -6.92 17.93
C ASN A 20 2.74 -8.14 17.00
N PHE A 21 3.12 -8.00 15.72
CA PHE A 21 3.27 -9.13 14.80
C PHE A 21 4.50 -9.97 15.16
N PHE A 22 5.63 -9.33 15.47
CA PHE A 22 6.87 -10.02 15.82
C PHE A 22 6.81 -10.69 17.20
N ASP A 23 5.94 -10.19 18.08
CA ASP A 23 5.69 -10.78 19.39
C ASP A 23 4.74 -12.00 19.33
N LEU A 24 4.14 -12.30 18.16
CA LEU A 24 3.22 -13.43 18.03
C LEU A 24 3.95 -14.78 18.18
N PRO A 25 3.29 -15.78 18.79
CA PRO A 25 3.68 -17.16 18.65
C PRO A 25 3.73 -17.56 17.17
N ARG A 26 4.68 -18.42 16.81
CA ARG A 26 4.96 -18.78 15.41
C ARG A 26 3.74 -19.37 14.69
N GLU A 27 2.90 -20.08 15.42
CA GLU A 27 1.66 -20.68 14.93
C GLU A 27 0.57 -19.65 14.57
N GLN A 28 0.65 -18.42 15.09
CA GLN A 28 -0.33 -17.36 14.84
C GLN A 28 0.09 -16.41 13.69
N ILE A 29 1.37 -16.43 13.29
CA ILE A 29 1.90 -15.60 12.20
C ILE A 29 1.13 -15.81 10.89
N GLY A 30 0.71 -17.05 10.62
CA GLY A 30 -0.02 -17.40 9.39
C GLY A 30 -1.34 -16.64 9.24
N GLU A 31 -2.04 -16.36 10.33
CA GLU A 31 -3.33 -15.66 10.29
C GLU A 31 -3.16 -14.19 9.84
N VAL A 32 -2.12 -13.52 10.34
CA VAL A 32 -1.80 -12.14 9.92
C VAL A 32 -1.39 -12.09 8.45
N TRP A 33 -0.60 -13.06 7.99
CA TRP A 33 -0.23 -13.18 6.57
C TRP A 33 -1.46 -13.35 5.66
N GLN A 34 -2.42 -14.17 6.06
CA GLN A 34 -3.67 -14.32 5.31
C GLN A 34 -4.48 -13.02 5.26
N ALA A 35 -4.46 -12.23 6.32
CA ALA A 35 -5.11 -10.91 6.32
C ALA A 35 -4.41 -9.90 5.41
N TYR A 36 -3.07 -9.86 5.38
CA TYR A 36 -2.34 -9.07 4.39
C TYR A 36 -2.69 -9.49 2.96
N GLY A 37 -2.77 -10.80 2.68
CA GLY A 37 -3.20 -11.31 1.38
C GLY A 37 -4.63 -10.90 1.01
N LYS A 38 -5.58 -10.98 1.94
CA LYS A 38 -6.96 -10.49 1.75
C LYS A 38 -6.99 -8.99 1.45
N MET A 39 -6.22 -8.20 2.19
CA MET A 39 -6.13 -6.75 2.00
C MET A 39 -5.56 -6.42 0.61
N LEU A 40 -4.48 -7.07 0.18
CA LEU A 40 -3.90 -6.86 -1.16
C LEU A 40 -4.88 -7.24 -2.28
N ASN A 41 -5.53 -8.40 -2.16
CA ASN A 41 -6.56 -8.84 -3.11
C ASN A 41 -7.73 -7.86 -3.17
N ALA A 42 -8.14 -7.28 -2.03
CA ALA A 42 -9.20 -6.28 -1.98
C ALA A 42 -8.79 -5.00 -2.73
N ILE A 43 -7.55 -4.52 -2.57
CA ILE A 43 -7.03 -3.37 -3.32
C ILE A 43 -7.02 -3.66 -4.83
N GLU A 44 -6.53 -4.82 -5.25
CA GLU A 44 -6.48 -5.21 -6.66
C GLU A 44 -7.87 -5.33 -7.30
N ALA A 45 -8.89 -5.64 -6.49
CA ALA A 45 -10.27 -5.74 -6.94
C ALA A 45 -11.02 -4.39 -7.00
N MET A 46 -10.46 -3.30 -6.48
CA MET A 46 -11.10 -1.98 -6.51
C MET A 46 -11.07 -1.40 -7.94
N GLU A 47 -12.25 -1.11 -8.50
CA GLU A 47 -12.34 -0.54 -9.86
C GLU A 47 -11.61 0.80 -9.98
N ASP A 48 -11.61 1.59 -8.91
CA ASP A 48 -10.99 2.92 -8.84
C ASP A 48 -9.49 2.89 -8.46
N VAL A 49 -8.87 1.71 -8.50
CA VAL A 49 -7.45 1.52 -8.21
C VAL A 49 -6.76 0.72 -9.32
N ARG A 50 -5.58 1.19 -9.74
CA ARG A 50 -4.62 0.40 -10.53
C ARG A 50 -3.33 0.23 -9.75
N VAL A 51 -3.05 -0.97 -9.28
CA VAL A 51 -1.74 -1.31 -8.71
C VAL A 51 -0.69 -1.33 -9.82
N LEU A 52 0.38 -0.56 -9.64
CA LEU A 52 1.54 -0.48 -10.54
C LEU A 52 2.66 -1.42 -10.10
N GLY A 53 2.74 -1.70 -8.80
CA GLY A 53 3.69 -2.63 -8.23
C GLY A 53 3.64 -2.66 -6.71
N VAL A 54 4.08 -3.77 -6.15
CA VAL A 54 4.29 -3.96 -4.70
C VAL A 54 5.76 -4.27 -4.48
N MET A 55 6.42 -3.49 -3.63
CA MET A 55 7.82 -3.69 -3.26
C MET A 55 7.88 -4.19 -1.82
N ASP A 56 8.40 -5.39 -1.63
CA ASP A 56 8.67 -5.96 -0.31
C ASP A 56 10.08 -5.59 0.13
N ASP A 57 10.19 -4.82 1.21
CA ASP A 57 11.45 -4.31 1.75
C ASP A 57 11.81 -5.02 3.07
N ASP A 58 11.07 -6.08 3.45
CA ASP A 58 11.21 -6.78 4.73
C ASP A 58 12.59 -7.44 4.92
N ARG A 59 13.29 -7.71 3.83
CA ARG A 59 14.65 -8.28 3.83
C ARG A 59 15.71 -7.27 4.26
N LEU A 60 15.43 -5.98 4.10
CA LEU A 60 16.30 -4.88 4.50
C LEU A 60 15.76 -4.14 5.72
N VAL A 61 14.44 -4.17 5.93
CA VAL A 61 13.72 -3.64 7.08
C VAL A 61 13.15 -4.82 7.90
N VAL A 62 14.04 -5.58 8.53
CA VAL A 62 13.66 -6.71 9.39
C VAL A 62 13.25 -6.20 10.77
N GLY A 63 11.97 -6.34 11.12
CA GLY A 63 11.43 -5.95 12.42
C GLY A 63 10.39 -4.84 12.33
N ASN A 64 10.08 -4.22 13.47
CA ASN A 64 9.06 -3.17 13.55
C ASN A 64 9.42 -1.96 12.68
N ALA A 65 8.47 -1.50 11.86
CA ALA A 65 8.58 -0.27 11.07
C ALA A 65 7.53 0.76 11.50
N ASP A 66 7.96 1.78 12.25
CA ASP A 66 7.15 2.91 12.70
C ASP A 66 7.36 4.21 11.89
N GLY A 67 8.22 4.16 10.88
CA GLY A 67 8.54 5.26 9.98
C GLY A 67 9.21 4.74 8.71
N ALA A 68 9.68 5.65 7.85
CA ALA A 68 10.56 5.24 6.77
C ALA A 68 11.93 4.83 7.33
N PRO A 69 12.54 3.73 6.84
CA PRO A 69 12.06 2.84 5.78
C PRO A 69 10.93 1.90 6.25
N TRP A 70 9.99 1.61 5.34
CA TRP A 70 8.80 0.80 5.60
C TRP A 70 9.01 -0.68 5.28
N THR A 71 8.20 -1.57 5.83
CA THR A 71 8.29 -3.02 5.57
C THR A 71 7.95 -3.36 4.12
N PHE A 72 6.92 -2.73 3.55
CA PHE A 72 6.61 -2.87 2.13
C PHE A 72 5.85 -1.65 1.61
N TYR A 73 5.75 -1.54 0.29
CA TYR A 73 5.15 -0.42 -0.40
C TYR A 73 4.21 -0.89 -1.50
N ILE A 74 3.08 -0.21 -1.67
CA ILE A 74 2.15 -0.41 -2.79
C ILE A 74 2.12 0.89 -3.58
N MET A 75 2.54 0.85 -4.85
CA MET A 75 2.40 1.97 -5.76
C MET A 75 1.16 1.76 -6.61
N ALA A 76 0.26 2.74 -6.63
CA ALA A 76 -0.98 2.66 -7.39
C ALA A 76 -1.37 4.01 -8.01
N ASP A 77 -2.07 3.95 -9.14
CA ASP A 77 -2.85 5.09 -9.61
C ASP A 77 -4.29 4.94 -9.06
N VAL A 78 -4.88 6.01 -8.52
CA VAL A 78 -6.21 5.99 -7.87
C VAL A 78 -7.09 7.14 -8.38
N ALA A 79 -8.41 6.95 -8.33
CA ALA A 79 -9.38 7.92 -8.83
C ALA A 79 -9.37 9.25 -8.05
N ASP A 80 -9.39 9.18 -6.72
CA ASP A 80 -9.52 10.35 -5.84
C ASP A 80 -9.00 10.08 -4.40
N PHE A 81 -9.11 11.10 -3.54
CA PHE A 81 -8.70 11.00 -2.14
C PHE A 81 -9.56 10.03 -1.33
N ASP A 82 -10.86 9.92 -1.62
CA ASP A 82 -11.76 9.01 -0.91
C ASP A 82 -11.39 7.54 -1.20
N THR A 83 -10.98 7.25 -2.43
CA THR A 83 -10.42 5.95 -2.82
C THR A 83 -9.14 5.64 -2.07
N ALA A 84 -8.22 6.62 -1.95
CA ALA A 84 -7.00 6.43 -1.16
C ALA A 84 -7.32 6.18 0.33
N VAL A 85 -8.31 6.89 0.89
CA VAL A 85 -8.81 6.66 2.25
C VAL A 85 -9.41 5.26 2.39
N ALA A 86 -10.17 4.79 1.39
CA ALA A 86 -10.76 3.46 1.38
C ALA A 86 -9.68 2.36 1.39
N VAL A 87 -8.61 2.52 0.62
CA VAL A 87 -7.44 1.62 0.67
C VAL A 87 -6.82 1.59 2.07
N CYS A 88 -6.55 2.77 2.67
CA CYS A 88 -6.04 2.82 4.04
C CYS A 88 -7.01 2.20 5.07
N ASN A 89 -8.32 2.32 4.83
CA ASN A 89 -9.33 1.79 5.72
C ASN A 89 -9.37 0.27 5.76
N LEU A 90 -8.80 -0.44 4.78
CA LEU A 90 -8.68 -1.90 4.81
C LEU A 90 -7.92 -2.40 6.04
N TYR A 91 -7.01 -1.62 6.60
CA TYR A 91 -6.36 -1.98 7.87
C TYR A 91 -7.35 -2.00 9.05
N ARG A 92 -8.39 -1.16 9.01
CA ARG A 92 -9.42 -1.11 10.06
C ARG A 92 -10.47 -2.19 9.89
N THR A 93 -10.67 -2.70 8.67
CA THR A 93 -11.79 -3.59 8.34
C THR A 93 -11.40 -5.03 8.02
N THR A 94 -10.11 -5.29 7.76
CA THR A 94 -9.62 -6.65 7.47
C THR A 94 -9.39 -7.41 8.78
N PRO A 95 -10.13 -8.50 9.04
CA PRO A 95 -10.07 -9.22 10.32
C PRO A 95 -8.82 -10.08 10.47
N VAL A 96 -8.37 -10.21 11.71
CA VAL A 96 -7.27 -11.07 12.19
C VAL A 96 -7.63 -11.58 13.59
N GLY A 97 -8.18 -12.79 13.69
CA GLY A 97 -8.72 -13.33 14.93
C GLY A 97 -9.78 -12.41 15.53
N ASP A 98 -9.59 -12.04 16.80
CA ASP A 98 -10.45 -11.09 17.52
C ASP A 98 -10.15 -9.61 17.21
N TYR A 99 -9.13 -9.34 16.39
CA TYR A 99 -8.67 -8.00 16.03
C TYR A 99 -8.81 -7.75 14.52
N ASN A 100 -8.32 -6.60 14.08
CA ASN A 100 -8.17 -6.26 12.66
C ASN A 100 -6.69 -5.98 12.35
N LEU A 101 -6.38 -5.89 11.06
CA LEU A 101 -5.00 -5.74 10.55
C LEU A 101 -4.24 -4.54 11.14
N TRP A 102 -4.94 -3.45 11.53
CA TRP A 102 -4.34 -2.29 12.20
C TRP A 102 -3.60 -2.64 13.50
N ARG A 103 -3.96 -3.74 14.17
CA ARG A 103 -3.26 -4.20 15.38
C ARG A 103 -1.84 -4.68 15.05
N TYR A 104 -1.64 -5.20 13.85
CA TYR A 104 -0.42 -5.88 13.41
C TYR A 104 0.40 -5.06 12.41
N GLY A 105 -0.16 -4.00 11.84
CA GLY A 105 0.58 -3.08 11.02
C GLY A 105 -0.12 -1.74 10.84
N LYS A 106 0.47 -0.89 10.02
CA LYS A 106 -0.07 0.42 9.67
C LYS A 106 0.19 0.76 8.22
N ILE A 107 -0.58 1.72 7.72
CA ILE A 107 -0.52 2.23 6.36
C ILE A 107 -0.58 3.75 6.37
N GLU A 108 0.28 4.39 5.58
CA GLU A 108 0.19 5.82 5.24
C GLU A 108 0.12 5.99 3.71
N ALA A 109 -0.58 7.01 3.24
CA ALA A 109 -0.67 7.33 1.82
C ALA A 109 0.15 8.59 1.50
N ARG A 110 1.10 8.48 0.56
CA ARG A 110 1.81 9.60 -0.03
C ARG A 110 1.20 9.88 -1.40
N VAL A 111 0.38 10.93 -1.48
CA VAL A 111 -0.37 11.28 -2.70
C VAL A 111 0.43 12.26 -3.56
N GLY A 112 0.55 11.95 -4.84
CA GLY A 112 1.17 12.78 -5.85
C GLY A 112 0.57 12.52 -7.22
N ARG A 113 1.40 12.58 -8.26
CA ARG A 113 1.03 12.35 -9.66
C ARG A 113 2.12 11.57 -10.39
N ALA A 114 1.79 10.99 -11.53
CA ALA A 114 2.81 10.48 -12.43
C ALA A 114 3.82 11.59 -12.80
N LEU A 115 5.11 11.26 -12.76
CA LEU A 115 6.16 12.16 -13.20
C LEU A 115 6.07 12.34 -14.71
N THR A 116 5.96 13.59 -15.15
CA THR A 116 5.93 13.97 -16.56
C THR A 116 7.11 14.88 -16.84
N VAL A 117 7.95 14.53 -17.81
CA VAL A 117 9.05 15.40 -18.25
C VAL A 117 8.49 16.36 -19.31
N PRO A 118 8.66 17.68 -19.15
CA PRO A 118 8.30 18.62 -20.21
C PRO A 118 9.07 18.33 -21.49
N PRO A 119 8.52 18.65 -22.68
CA PRO A 119 9.29 18.61 -23.92
C PRO A 119 10.57 19.44 -23.77
N ALA A 120 11.68 18.96 -24.34
CA ALA A 120 12.92 19.74 -24.36
C ALA A 120 12.64 21.13 -24.96
N ALA A 121 13.15 22.18 -24.32
CA ALA A 121 13.03 23.53 -24.86
C ALA A 121 13.63 23.54 -26.28
N ALA A 122 12.84 23.94 -27.27
CA ALA A 122 13.37 24.17 -28.61
C ALA A 122 14.37 25.32 -28.51
N ASN A 123 15.66 25.02 -28.67
CA ASN A 123 16.68 26.04 -28.88
C ASN A 123 16.39 26.69 -30.23
N ASN A 124 15.68 27.82 -30.21
CA ASN A 124 15.62 28.71 -31.36
C ASN A 124 17.00 29.36 -31.49
N ALA A 125 17.86 28.76 -32.33
CA ALA A 125 19.11 29.35 -32.80
C ALA A 125 18.83 30.31 -33.97
#